data_AF-A0A7C7VKN5-F1
#
_entry.id   AF-A0A7C7VKN5-F1
#
_cell.length_a   1.000
_cell.length_b   1.000
_cell.length_c   1.000
_cell.angle_alpha   90.00
_cell.angle_beta   90.00
_cell.angle_gamma   90.00
#
_symmetry.space_group_name_H-M   'P 1'
#
loop_
_entity.id
_entity.type
_entity.pdbx_description
1 polymer ?
#
loop_
_entity_poly.entity_id
_entity_poly.type
_entity_poly.pdbx_seq_one_letter_code
_entity_poly.pdbx_strand_id
1 'polypeptide(L)'
;MIKRILAKKKLWLGMTLLLSGWLVAGFLFLDNRTTEKSGASSELSITTQAVPESEIGLTAAPAEPEVETREVVGTIKRGETLGSLLGDYLSRQDICCLAEECEHTFPVRGLRAGRPYCLLFEDGSFRCFTYEIDADEQLLINYESEQFKVSKEKISYQVERAVVAGTIRSSLFLTVSELKELPELALRLANIFGWDIDFMCDLRQGDSFRVLIEKRYREGQFAGYGKLLAAEFVNRDE
;
A
#
# COMPACT_ATOMS: atom_id res chain seq x y z
N MET A 1 31.28 -35.64 7.84
CA MET A 1 30.54 -34.61 8.61
C MET A 1 30.70 -33.29 7.86
N ILE A 2 29.70 -32.79 7.11
CA ILE A 2 28.63 -31.86 7.57
C ILE A 2 29.30 -30.53 8.01
N LYS A 3 29.16 -29.36 7.37
CA LYS A 3 28.00 -28.73 6.71
C LYS A 3 28.49 -27.63 5.75
N ARG A 4 27.92 -27.60 4.53
CA ARG A 4 27.86 -26.43 3.65
C ARG A 4 26.95 -25.37 4.30
N ILE A 5 27.42 -24.14 4.43
CA ILE A 5 26.58 -22.97 4.71
C ILE A 5 26.56 -22.14 3.43
N LEU A 6 25.47 -22.28 2.66
CA LEU A 6 25.17 -21.35 1.57
C LEU A 6 24.73 -20.02 2.17
N ALA A 7 25.50 -18.98 1.89
CA ALA A 7 25.11 -17.59 2.06
C ALA A 7 23.89 -17.30 1.17
N LYS A 8 22.73 -17.00 1.76
CA LYS A 8 21.59 -16.43 1.04
C LYS A 8 21.79 -14.91 0.93
N LYS A 9 21.83 -14.43 -0.30
CA LYS A 9 21.86 -13.02 -0.70
C LYS A 9 20.67 -12.28 -0.06
N LYS A 10 20.95 -11.24 0.74
CA LYS A 10 19.99 -10.18 1.06
C LYS A 10 19.94 -9.26 -0.14
N LEU A 11 18.81 -9.22 -0.85
CA LEU A 11 18.49 -8.09 -1.72
C LEU A 11 17.70 -7.08 -0.89
N TRP A 12 18.25 -5.88 -0.86
CA TRP A 12 17.83 -4.68 -0.17
C TRP A 12 17.46 -3.66 -1.25
N LEU A 13 16.37 -2.93 -1.05
CA LEU A 13 16.11 -1.57 -1.54
C LEU A 13 14.86 -1.14 -0.75
N GLY A 14 14.87 -0.20 0.20
CA GLY A 14 15.65 1.02 0.30
C GLY A 14 14.80 2.18 -0.20
N MET A 15 13.80 2.61 0.57
CA MET A 15 13.00 3.80 0.26
C MET A 15 13.52 4.96 1.10
N THR A 16 14.51 5.67 0.54
CA THR A 16 15.07 6.89 1.12
C THR A 16 14.24 8.09 0.72
N LEU A 17 13.79 8.82 1.75
CA LEU A 17 13.21 10.15 1.69
C LEU A 17 14.33 11.15 1.35
N LEU A 18 14.18 11.90 0.26
CA LEU A 18 14.97 13.11 -0.02
C LEU A 18 14.10 14.10 -0.79
N LEU A 19 13.95 15.30 -0.23
CA LEU A 19 13.97 16.55 -1.00
C LEU A 19 14.31 17.71 -0.06
N SER A 20 15.61 17.84 0.20
CA SER A 20 16.26 19.12 0.50
C SER A 20 16.22 20.01 -0.75
N GLY A 21 15.88 21.28 -0.56
CA GLY A 21 15.70 22.26 -1.65
C GLY A 21 16.97 22.62 -2.40
N TRP A 22 16.79 23.12 -3.62
CA TRP A 22 17.77 23.92 -4.35
C TRP A 22 17.08 25.13 -4.99
N LEU A 23 17.53 26.29 -4.54
CA LEU A 23 17.41 27.61 -5.15
C LEU A 23 18.55 27.70 -6.19
N VAL A 24 18.28 27.86 -7.48
CA VAL A 24 19.21 28.55 -8.40
C VAL A 24 18.40 29.25 -9.51
N ALA A 25 18.67 30.55 -9.60
CA ALA A 25 18.49 31.50 -10.70
C ALA A 25 18.30 30.87 -12.10
N GLY A 26 17.43 31.38 -12.98
CA GLY A 26 17.36 32.78 -13.35
C GLY A 26 18.43 33.11 -14.40
N PHE A 27 18.17 32.84 -15.68
CA PHE A 27 18.65 33.65 -16.81
C PHE A 27 18.10 33.15 -18.16
N LEU A 28 17.45 34.08 -18.90
CA LEU A 28 17.41 34.24 -20.36
C LEU A 28 17.05 33.02 -21.24
N PHE A 29 16.16 33.08 -22.23
CA PHE A 29 16.13 34.04 -23.33
C PHE A 29 14.95 33.67 -24.27
N LEU A 30 14.32 34.69 -24.86
CA LEU A 30 13.49 34.74 -26.09
C LEU A 30 12.92 33.44 -26.70
N ASP A 31 11.62 33.42 -27.01
CA ASP A 31 11.18 33.99 -28.29
C ASP A 31 9.69 34.36 -28.31
N ASN A 32 9.43 35.37 -29.14
CA ASN A 32 8.25 36.18 -29.32
C ASN A 32 7.42 35.63 -30.50
N ARG A 33 6.09 35.75 -30.46
CA ARG A 33 5.28 36.41 -31.50
C ARG A 33 3.76 36.24 -31.28
N THR A 34 3.13 37.40 -31.06
CA THR A 34 1.95 37.98 -31.75
C THR A 34 0.82 37.02 -32.18
N THR A 35 -0.46 37.29 -31.89
CA THR A 35 -1.21 38.48 -32.35
C THR A 35 -2.53 38.68 -31.59
N GLU A 36 -2.89 39.96 -31.37
CA GLU A 36 -4.24 40.56 -31.48
C GLU A 36 -5.36 40.07 -30.53
N LYS A 37 -6.28 40.87 -29.97
CA LYS A 37 -6.69 42.28 -30.11
C LYS A 37 -7.89 42.52 -29.17
N SER A 38 -8.20 43.80 -28.94
CA SER A 38 -9.41 44.35 -28.27
C SER A 38 -9.30 44.45 -26.75
N GLY A 39 -9.30 45.61 -26.11
CA GLY A 39 -9.78 46.94 -26.49
C GLY A 39 -10.78 47.40 -25.43
N ALA A 40 -10.38 48.33 -24.56
CA ALA A 40 -11.24 49.33 -23.92
C ALA A 40 -10.43 50.15 -22.90
N SER A 41 -10.62 51.46 -23.01
CA SER A 41 -9.96 52.57 -22.33
C SER A 41 -10.09 52.60 -20.81
N SER A 42 -9.09 53.18 -20.15
CA SER A 42 -9.29 54.37 -19.29
C SER A 42 -7.94 54.81 -18.72
N GLU A 43 -7.41 55.91 -19.25
CA GLU A 43 -6.37 56.70 -18.58
C GLU A 43 -6.95 57.32 -17.31
N LEU A 44 -6.21 57.24 -16.20
CA LEU A 44 -6.29 58.21 -15.11
C LEU A 44 -4.93 58.25 -14.41
N SER A 45 -4.20 59.32 -14.72
CA SER A 45 -2.98 59.74 -14.06
C SER A 45 -3.23 59.94 -12.56
N ILE A 46 -2.44 59.26 -11.72
CA ILE A 46 -2.19 59.71 -10.36
C ILE A 46 -0.68 59.70 -10.11
N THR A 47 -0.19 60.90 -9.86
CA THR A 47 1.14 61.31 -9.43
C THR A 47 1.65 60.53 -8.23
N THR A 48 2.95 60.19 -8.30
CA THR A 48 3.91 59.88 -7.24
C THR A 48 3.47 60.17 -5.80
N GLN A 49 3.53 59.14 -4.96
CA GLN A 49 3.96 59.29 -3.57
C GLN A 49 4.63 58.00 -3.10
N ALA A 50 5.94 58.09 -2.85
CA ALA A 50 6.70 57.12 -2.08
C ALA A 50 6.23 57.18 -0.62
N VAL A 51 5.87 56.03 -0.07
CA VAL A 51 5.55 55.78 1.34
C VAL A 51 6.32 54.51 1.72
N PRO A 52 6.95 54.47 2.92
CA PRO A 52 8.20 53.79 3.13
C PRO A 52 8.05 52.28 3.24
N GLU A 53 9.16 51.63 2.94
CA GLU A 53 9.49 50.22 3.17
C GLU A 53 9.07 49.79 4.58
N SER A 54 7.86 49.24 4.70
CA SER A 54 7.45 48.52 5.89
C SER A 54 8.16 47.17 5.87
N GLU A 55 9.14 47.01 6.75
CA GLU A 55 9.65 45.70 7.16
C GLU A 55 8.47 44.84 7.62
N ILE A 56 7.91 44.06 6.70
CA ILE A 56 7.08 42.92 7.08
C ILE A 56 8.09 41.89 7.55
N GLY A 57 8.39 41.92 8.84
CA GLY A 57 9.05 40.81 9.50
C GLY A 57 8.27 39.55 9.15
N LEU A 58 8.85 38.71 8.29
CA LEU A 58 8.48 37.31 8.24
C LEU A 58 8.84 36.76 9.62
N THR A 59 7.91 36.87 10.57
CA THR A 59 7.84 35.91 11.66
C THR A 59 7.75 34.56 10.99
N ALA A 60 8.89 33.88 10.90
CA ALA A 60 8.95 32.48 10.55
C ALA A 60 7.91 31.78 11.42
N ALA A 61 6.95 31.10 10.79
CA ALA A 61 6.07 30.18 11.48
C ALA A 61 6.95 29.31 12.41
N PRO A 62 6.57 29.10 13.68
CA PRO A 62 7.34 28.22 14.56
C PRO A 62 7.54 26.90 13.83
N ALA A 63 8.80 26.49 13.63
CA ALA A 63 9.08 25.14 13.18
C ALA A 63 8.40 24.21 14.17
N GLU A 64 7.42 23.43 13.70
CA GLU A 64 6.85 22.34 14.49
C GLU A 64 8.02 21.48 15.00
N PRO A 65 8.02 21.06 16.27
CA PRO A 65 9.11 20.24 16.78
C PRO A 65 9.29 19.01 15.88
N GLU A 66 10.52 18.76 15.44
CA GLU A 66 10.85 17.55 14.69
C GLU A 66 10.70 16.35 15.66
N VAL A 67 9.52 15.74 15.69
CA VAL A 67 9.24 14.53 16.48
C VAL A 67 10.04 13.38 15.88
N GLU A 68 10.89 12.74 16.69
CA GLU A 68 11.69 11.61 16.21
C GLU A 68 10.80 10.37 16.11
N THR A 69 10.48 9.98 14.88
CA THR A 69 9.72 8.76 14.60
C THR A 69 10.65 7.58 14.39
N ARG A 70 10.33 6.44 15.01
CA ARG A 70 11.04 5.17 14.82
C ARG A 70 10.03 4.07 14.51
N GLU A 71 10.32 3.32 13.45
CA GLU A 71 9.52 2.18 13.03
C GLU A 71 10.24 0.86 13.31
N VAL A 72 9.51 -0.15 13.78
CA VAL A 72 10.00 -1.53 13.95
C VAL A 72 9.04 -2.47 13.23
N VAL A 73 9.47 -2.97 12.07
CA VAL A 73 8.72 -3.93 11.26
C VAL A 73 9.16 -5.36 11.60
N GLY A 74 8.20 -6.28 11.70
CA GLY A 74 8.46 -7.68 11.99
C GLY A 74 7.39 -8.63 11.46
N THR A 75 7.57 -9.92 11.72
CA THR A 75 6.57 -10.96 11.45
C THR A 75 6.37 -11.77 12.71
N ILE A 76 5.11 -12.03 13.08
CA ILE A 76 4.78 -12.79 14.29
C ILE A 76 5.36 -14.20 14.18
N LYS A 77 6.13 -14.62 15.17
CA LYS A 77 6.65 -15.99 15.26
C LYS A 77 5.69 -16.89 16.02
N ARG A 78 5.90 -18.21 15.90
CA ARG A 78 5.10 -19.20 16.60
C ARG A 78 5.22 -18.99 18.12
N GLY A 79 4.09 -18.74 18.78
CA GLY A 79 4.02 -18.53 20.23
C GLY A 79 4.26 -17.09 20.68
N GLU A 80 4.58 -16.17 19.76
CA GLU A 80 4.60 -14.73 20.08
C GLU A 80 3.16 -14.24 20.33
N THR A 81 3.00 -13.48 21.40
CA THR A 81 1.75 -12.85 21.84
C THR A 81 1.91 -11.33 21.86
N LEU A 82 0.80 -10.59 21.92
CA LEU A 82 0.82 -9.14 22.07
C LEU A 82 1.68 -8.70 23.27
N GLY A 83 1.54 -9.41 24.40
CA GLY A 83 2.34 -9.14 25.59
C GLY A 83 3.83 -9.39 25.43
N SER A 84 4.24 -10.35 24.61
CA SER A 84 5.67 -10.56 24.30
C SER A 84 6.23 -9.54 23.29
N LEU A 85 5.38 -9.01 22.40
CA LEU A 85 5.78 -8.02 21.40
C LEU A 85 5.88 -6.61 21.99
N LEU A 86 4.99 -6.29 22.93
CA LEU A 86 4.89 -4.96 23.54
C LEU A 86 5.44 -4.89 24.97
N GLY A 87 5.83 -6.02 25.57
CA GLY A 87 6.26 -6.11 26.97
C GLY A 87 7.51 -5.30 27.31
N ASP A 88 8.34 -4.99 26.32
CA ASP A 88 9.52 -4.12 26.49
C ASP A 88 9.16 -2.62 26.46
N TYR A 89 7.94 -2.27 26.04
CA TYR A 89 7.51 -0.90 25.78
C TYR A 89 6.29 -0.46 26.60
N LEU A 90 5.44 -1.41 27.01
CA LEU A 90 4.22 -1.18 27.76
C LEU A 90 4.24 -1.95 29.08
N SER A 91 3.60 -1.38 30.12
CA SER A 91 3.47 -2.07 31.40
C SER A 91 2.52 -3.27 31.28
N ARG A 92 2.59 -4.20 32.24
CA ARG A 92 1.62 -5.32 32.28
C ARG A 92 0.18 -4.84 32.42
N GLN A 93 -0.04 -3.72 33.09
CA GLN A 93 -1.37 -3.13 33.26
C GLN A 93 -1.88 -2.62 31.92
N ASP A 94 -1.06 -1.87 31.19
CA ASP A 94 -1.42 -1.36 29.86
C ASP A 94 -1.70 -2.49 28.86
N ILE A 95 -0.90 -3.56 28.91
CA ILE A 95 -1.12 -4.74 28.05
C ILE A 95 -2.44 -5.44 28.39
N CYS A 96 -2.81 -5.54 29.67
CA CYS A 96 -4.11 -6.08 30.07
C CYS A 96 -5.26 -5.19 29.60
N CYS A 97 -5.19 -3.88 29.83
CA CYS A 97 -6.19 -2.92 29.35
C CYS A 97 -6.34 -2.97 27.82
N LEU A 98 -5.22 -3.03 27.10
CA LEU A 98 -5.22 -3.15 25.65
C LEU A 98 -5.86 -4.45 25.18
N ALA A 99 -5.58 -5.57 25.86
CA ALA A 99 -6.17 -6.86 25.51
C ALA A 99 -7.70 -6.86 25.70
N GLU A 100 -8.21 -6.19 26.74
CA GLU A 100 -9.64 -5.99 26.96
C GLU A 100 -10.28 -5.15 25.86
N GLU A 101 -9.66 -4.02 25.50
CA GLU A 101 -10.14 -3.13 24.42
C GLU A 101 -10.15 -3.86 23.05
N CYS A 102 -9.15 -4.72 22.82
CA CYS A 102 -9.07 -5.50 21.59
C CYS A 102 -10.17 -6.56 21.47
N GLU A 103 -10.74 -7.07 22.57
CA GLU A 103 -11.62 -8.24 22.55
C GLU A 103 -12.86 -8.05 21.67
N HIS A 104 -13.37 -6.82 21.58
CA HIS A 104 -14.55 -6.48 20.77
C HIS A 104 -14.25 -6.30 19.28
N THR A 105 -13.04 -5.83 18.94
CA THR A 105 -12.65 -5.54 17.56
C THR A 105 -11.89 -6.71 16.94
N PHE A 106 -10.82 -7.17 17.59
CA PHE A 106 -10.01 -8.31 17.19
C PHE A 106 -9.40 -8.98 18.43
N PRO A 107 -9.85 -10.19 18.83
CA PRO A 107 -9.31 -10.85 20.00
C PRO A 107 -7.82 -11.11 19.82
N VAL A 108 -7.00 -10.77 20.82
CA VAL A 108 -5.53 -10.88 20.76
C VAL A 108 -5.04 -12.33 20.51
N ARG A 109 -5.88 -13.32 20.83
CA ARG A 109 -5.65 -14.74 20.53
C ARG A 109 -5.70 -15.05 19.04
N GLY A 110 -6.28 -14.16 18.25
CA GLY A 110 -6.38 -14.23 16.80
C GLY A 110 -5.08 -13.90 16.07
N LEU A 111 -4.04 -13.41 16.77
CA LEU A 111 -2.72 -13.16 16.18
C LEU A 111 -2.13 -14.47 15.62
N ARG A 112 -1.73 -14.47 14.36
CA ARG A 112 -1.23 -15.65 13.65
C ARG A 112 0.24 -15.53 13.32
N ALA A 113 0.97 -16.63 13.52
CA ALA A 113 2.35 -16.72 13.08
C ALA A 113 2.47 -16.54 11.56
N GLY A 114 3.54 -15.88 11.13
CA GLY A 114 3.83 -15.56 9.73
C GLY A 114 3.15 -14.30 9.20
N ARG A 115 2.30 -13.64 9.99
CA ARG A 115 1.69 -12.36 9.63
C ARG A 115 2.60 -11.18 9.96
N PRO A 116 2.69 -10.17 9.10
CA PRO A 116 3.50 -8.99 9.35
C PRO A 116 2.85 -8.08 10.39
N TYR A 117 3.69 -7.37 11.14
CA TYR A 117 3.30 -6.30 12.04
C TYR A 117 4.30 -5.14 11.96
N CYS A 118 3.86 -3.97 12.37
CA CYS A 118 4.68 -2.78 12.51
C CYS A 118 4.40 -2.11 13.86
N LEU A 119 5.46 -1.67 14.52
CA LEU A 119 5.41 -0.80 15.70
C LEU A 119 5.91 0.59 15.31
N LEU A 120 5.13 1.61 15.65
CA LEU A 120 5.56 3.01 15.54
C LEU A 120 5.84 3.57 16.93
N PHE A 121 6.95 4.26 17.05
CA PHE A 121 7.36 5.01 18.22
C PHE A 121 7.56 6.48 17.85
N GLU A 122 7.19 7.38 18.76
CA GLU A 122 7.47 8.81 18.68
C GLU A 122 8.19 9.22 19.96
N ASP A 123 9.32 9.91 19.83
CA ASP A 123 10.17 10.35 20.94
C ASP A 123 10.49 9.19 21.92
N GLY A 124 10.67 7.99 21.37
CA GLY A 124 10.95 6.76 22.12
C GLY A 124 9.75 6.09 22.80
N SER A 125 8.56 6.70 22.74
CA SER A 125 7.32 6.15 23.33
C SER A 125 6.50 5.38 22.31
N PHE A 126 5.87 4.28 22.72
CA PHE A 126 4.99 3.51 21.85
C PHE A 126 3.78 4.35 21.41
N ARG A 127 3.48 4.33 20.10
CA ARG A 127 2.37 5.07 19.51
C ARG A 127 1.39 4.20 18.76
N CYS A 128 1.87 3.29 17.93
CA CYS A 128 1.00 2.51 17.06
C CYS A 128 1.48 1.06 16.95
N PHE A 129 0.54 0.13 16.93
CA PHE A 129 0.73 -1.24 16.48
C PHE A 129 -0.20 -1.50 15.30
N THR A 130 0.39 -1.84 14.16
CA THR A 130 -0.33 -2.24 12.95
C THR A 130 -0.08 -3.72 12.69
N TYR A 131 -1.13 -4.49 12.42
CA TYR A 131 -1.04 -5.92 12.14
C TYR A 131 -1.93 -6.33 10.98
N GLU A 132 -1.39 -7.00 9.98
CA GLU A 132 -2.17 -7.47 8.83
C GLU A 132 -2.90 -8.78 9.18
N ILE A 133 -4.22 -8.69 9.33
CA ILE A 133 -5.07 -9.83 9.65
C ILE A 133 -5.08 -10.79 8.46
N ASP A 134 -5.25 -10.23 7.27
CA ASP A 134 -5.19 -10.89 5.97
C ASP A 134 -4.78 -9.90 4.87
N ALA A 135 -5.10 -10.21 3.61
CA ALA A 135 -4.73 -9.39 2.47
C ALA A 135 -5.64 -8.17 2.29
N ASP A 136 -6.75 -8.05 3.01
CA ASP A 136 -7.74 -6.99 2.84
C ASP A 136 -7.88 -6.12 4.09
N GLU A 137 -7.64 -6.68 5.28
CA GLU A 137 -7.84 -6.00 6.55
C GLU A 137 -6.57 -5.98 7.42
N GLN A 138 -6.41 -4.86 8.12
CA GLN A 138 -5.40 -4.67 9.15
C GLN A 138 -6.04 -4.22 10.47
N LEU A 139 -5.43 -4.64 11.57
CA LEU A 139 -5.68 -4.15 12.91
C LEU A 139 -4.78 -2.94 13.15
N LEU A 140 -5.37 -1.85 13.62
CA LEU A 140 -4.67 -0.65 14.05
C LEU A 140 -4.95 -0.43 15.54
N ILE A 141 -3.87 -0.25 16.31
CA ILE A 141 -3.93 0.06 17.72
C ILE A 141 -3.14 1.33 17.94
N ASN A 142 -3.82 2.44 18.22
CA ASN A 142 -3.19 3.72 18.52
C ASN A 142 -3.19 3.97 20.02
N TYR A 143 -2.08 4.50 20.52
CA TYR A 143 -1.91 4.94 21.89
C TYR A 143 -1.71 6.46 21.94
N GLU A 144 -2.79 7.15 22.30
CA GLU A 144 -2.88 8.61 22.35
C GLU A 144 -3.57 9.02 23.64
N SER A 145 -3.09 10.09 24.28
CA SER A 145 -3.73 10.66 25.48
C SER A 145 -4.02 9.60 26.58
N GLU A 146 -3.08 8.69 26.79
CA GLU A 146 -3.16 7.58 27.77
C GLU A 146 -4.29 6.57 27.50
N GLN A 147 -4.84 6.53 26.29
CA GLN A 147 -5.91 5.61 25.90
C GLN A 147 -5.53 4.82 24.66
N PHE A 148 -5.95 3.55 24.63
CA PHE A 148 -5.86 2.71 23.45
C PHE A 148 -7.12 2.89 22.60
N LYS A 149 -6.94 3.12 21.30
CA LYS A 149 -7.99 3.06 20.31
C LYS A 149 -7.70 1.92 19.36
N VAL A 150 -8.64 0.97 19.26
CA VAL A 150 -8.48 -0.23 18.44
C VAL A 150 -9.48 -0.19 17.29
N SER A 151 -8.99 -0.24 16.05
CA SER A 151 -9.83 -0.28 14.85
C SER A 151 -9.38 -1.40 13.91
N LYS A 152 -10.34 -1.88 13.10
CA LYS A 152 -10.05 -2.65 11.90
C LYS A 152 -10.24 -1.75 10.70
N GLU A 153 -9.26 -1.75 9.83
CA GLU A 153 -9.27 -0.90 8.64
C GLU A 153 -8.94 -1.73 7.40
N LYS A 154 -9.47 -1.30 6.26
CA LYS A 154 -9.13 -1.91 4.98
C LYS A 154 -7.76 -1.44 4.54
N ILE A 155 -6.94 -2.37 4.09
CA ILE A 155 -5.66 -2.05 3.47
C ILE A 155 -5.94 -1.33 2.14
N SER A 156 -5.38 -0.13 1.99
CA SER A 156 -5.52 0.65 0.78
C SER A 156 -4.59 0.11 -0.30
N TYR A 157 -5.16 -0.21 -1.46
CA TYR A 157 -4.44 -0.69 -2.63
C TYR A 157 -4.63 0.25 -3.80
N GLN A 158 -3.58 0.42 -4.60
CA GLN A 158 -3.72 0.91 -5.96
C GLN A 158 -4.32 -0.21 -6.80
N VAL A 159 -5.48 0.04 -7.42
CA VAL A 159 -6.22 -0.96 -8.17
C VAL A 159 -6.18 -0.63 -9.65
N GLU A 160 -5.71 -1.57 -10.45
CA GLU A 160 -5.73 -1.49 -11.90
C GLU A 160 -6.64 -2.58 -12.48
N ARG A 161 -7.43 -2.25 -13.49
CA ARG A 161 -8.21 -3.24 -14.23
C ARG A 161 -7.38 -3.77 -15.38
N ALA A 162 -7.24 -5.09 -15.44
CA ALA A 162 -6.49 -5.78 -16.47
C ALA A 162 -7.36 -6.86 -17.14
N VAL A 163 -7.17 -7.03 -18.44
CA VAL A 163 -7.71 -8.17 -19.18
C VAL A 163 -6.60 -9.20 -19.34
N VAL A 164 -6.85 -10.41 -18.85
CA VAL A 164 -5.98 -11.56 -19.10
C VAL A 164 -6.72 -12.50 -20.04
N ALA A 165 -6.04 -12.96 -21.09
CA ALA A 165 -6.60 -13.91 -22.03
C ALA A 165 -5.57 -14.98 -22.38
N GLY A 166 -6.02 -16.21 -22.56
CA GLY A 166 -5.15 -17.34 -22.85
C GLY A 166 -5.85 -18.41 -23.68
N THR A 167 -5.06 -19.10 -24.50
CA THR A 167 -5.49 -20.31 -25.22
C THR A 167 -4.87 -21.51 -24.55
N ILE A 168 -5.71 -22.47 -24.20
CA ILE A 168 -5.33 -23.69 -23.51
C ILE A 168 -4.50 -24.57 -24.43
N ARG A 169 -3.33 -24.94 -23.95
CA ARG A 169 -2.45 -25.93 -24.62
C ARG A 169 -2.49 -27.29 -23.94
N SER A 170 -2.47 -27.28 -22.61
CA SER A 170 -2.38 -28.49 -21.79
C SER A 170 -3.26 -28.39 -20.55
N SER A 171 -3.13 -27.32 -19.76
CA SER A 171 -4.02 -27.07 -18.62
C SER A 171 -4.23 -25.58 -18.38
N LEU A 172 -5.31 -25.23 -17.68
CA LEU A 172 -5.60 -23.86 -17.27
C LEU A 172 -4.46 -23.28 -16.41
N PHE A 173 -3.98 -24.06 -15.43
CA PHE A 173 -2.88 -23.64 -14.55
C PHE A 173 -1.57 -23.36 -15.30
N LEU A 174 -1.20 -24.22 -16.25
CA LEU A 174 0.00 -24.02 -17.05
C LEU A 174 -0.14 -22.80 -17.95
N THR A 175 -1.31 -22.63 -18.58
CA THR A 175 -1.60 -21.46 -19.43
C THR A 175 -1.51 -20.15 -18.64
N VAL A 176 -2.12 -20.08 -17.46
CA VAL A 176 -2.02 -18.92 -16.55
C VAL A 176 -0.57 -18.64 -16.14
N SER A 177 0.21 -19.68 -15.84
CA SER A 177 1.62 -19.54 -15.47
C SER A 177 2.49 -19.04 -16.65
N GLU A 178 2.23 -19.52 -17.87
CA GLU A 178 2.90 -19.06 -19.10
C GLU A 178 2.62 -17.58 -19.39
N LEU A 179 1.43 -17.09 -19.00
CA LEU A 179 1.05 -15.67 -19.06
C LEU A 179 1.70 -14.82 -17.94
N LYS A 180 2.54 -15.42 -17.08
CA LYS A 180 3.18 -14.79 -15.92
C LYS A 180 2.18 -14.28 -14.88
N GLU A 181 1.01 -14.88 -14.82
CA GLU A 181 -0.01 -14.63 -13.80
C GLU A 181 0.14 -15.65 -12.64
N LEU A 182 -0.44 -15.35 -11.48
CA LEU A 182 -0.37 -16.25 -10.33
C LEU A 182 -1.36 -17.42 -10.50
N PRO A 183 -1.03 -18.63 -9.99
CA PRO A 183 -1.92 -19.79 -9.98
C PRO A 183 -3.31 -19.54 -9.35
N GLU A 184 -3.41 -18.55 -8.47
CA GLU A 184 -4.67 -18.11 -7.88
C GLU A 184 -5.71 -17.71 -8.94
N LEU A 185 -5.28 -17.13 -10.07
CA LEU A 185 -6.19 -16.78 -11.15
C LEU A 185 -6.85 -18.02 -11.75
N ALA A 186 -6.09 -19.09 -11.97
CA ALA A 186 -6.62 -20.36 -12.47
C ALA A 186 -7.63 -20.97 -11.48
N LEU A 187 -7.33 -20.94 -10.17
CA LEU A 187 -8.26 -21.39 -9.12
C LEU A 187 -9.56 -20.58 -9.12
N ARG A 188 -9.48 -19.25 -9.26
CA ARG A 188 -10.67 -18.40 -9.31
C ARG A 188 -11.54 -18.68 -10.54
N LEU A 189 -10.92 -18.86 -11.71
CA LEU A 189 -11.64 -19.27 -12.92
C LEU A 189 -12.27 -20.64 -12.76
N ALA A 190 -11.55 -21.61 -12.17
CA ALA A 190 -12.08 -22.94 -11.89
C ALA A 190 -13.27 -22.90 -10.92
N ASN A 191 -13.25 -22.02 -9.92
CA ASN A 191 -14.37 -21.85 -9.00
C ASN A 191 -15.62 -21.23 -9.66
N ILE A 192 -15.44 -20.38 -10.68
CA ILE A 192 -16.55 -19.75 -11.41
C ILE A 192 -17.22 -20.75 -12.34
N PHE A 193 -16.43 -21.44 -13.16
CA PHE A 193 -16.94 -22.32 -14.22
C PHE A 193 -17.00 -23.80 -13.83
N GLY A 194 -16.49 -24.18 -12.66
CA GLY A 194 -16.42 -25.58 -12.24
C GLY A 194 -17.77 -26.27 -12.03
N TRP A 195 -18.87 -25.52 -12.07
CA TRP A 195 -20.24 -26.05 -12.10
C TRP A 195 -20.67 -26.49 -13.50
N ASP A 196 -20.11 -25.87 -14.54
CA ASP A 196 -20.48 -26.08 -15.95
C ASP A 196 -19.41 -26.88 -16.72
N ILE A 197 -18.15 -26.79 -16.31
CA ILE A 197 -16.99 -27.36 -17.01
C ILE A 197 -16.14 -28.19 -16.05
N ASP A 198 -15.90 -29.47 -16.36
CA ASP A 198 -14.88 -30.26 -15.67
C ASP A 198 -13.50 -29.99 -16.30
N PHE A 199 -12.71 -29.11 -15.68
CA PHE A 199 -11.37 -28.74 -16.15
C PHE A 199 -10.37 -29.91 -16.25
N MET A 200 -10.68 -31.09 -15.67
CA MET A 200 -9.84 -32.27 -15.78
C MET A 200 -10.22 -33.15 -16.99
N CYS A 201 -11.51 -33.20 -17.35
CA CYS A 201 -12.03 -34.09 -18.39
C CYS A 201 -12.38 -33.36 -19.69
N ASP A 202 -12.92 -32.15 -19.59
CA ASP A 202 -13.53 -31.42 -20.70
C ASP A 202 -12.57 -30.43 -21.38
N LEU A 203 -11.44 -30.17 -20.73
CA LEU A 203 -10.47 -29.19 -21.20
C LEU A 203 -9.66 -29.72 -22.40
N ARG A 204 -9.71 -29.00 -23.52
CA ARG A 204 -9.06 -29.40 -24.77
C ARG A 204 -8.05 -28.36 -25.24
N GLN A 205 -7.09 -28.83 -26.04
CA GLN A 205 -6.16 -27.94 -26.71
C GLN A 205 -6.92 -27.04 -27.70
N GLY A 206 -6.77 -25.72 -27.53
CA GLY A 206 -7.41 -24.70 -28.35
C GLY A 206 -8.63 -24.05 -27.70
N ASP A 207 -9.11 -24.55 -26.56
CA ASP A 207 -10.07 -23.82 -25.73
C ASP A 207 -9.45 -22.49 -25.29
N SER A 208 -10.27 -21.50 -24.97
CA SER A 208 -9.76 -20.19 -24.59
C SER A 208 -10.54 -19.56 -23.45
N PHE A 209 -9.88 -18.68 -22.72
CA PHE A 209 -10.51 -17.88 -21.70
C PHE A 209 -10.11 -16.43 -21.83
N ARG A 210 -11.00 -15.55 -21.36
CA ARG A 210 -10.74 -14.13 -21.17
C ARG A 210 -11.34 -13.69 -19.85
N VAL A 211 -10.59 -12.90 -19.08
CA VAL A 211 -11.01 -12.43 -17.78
C VAL A 211 -10.65 -10.97 -17.59
N LEU A 212 -11.63 -10.17 -17.15
CA LEU A 212 -11.43 -8.81 -16.68
C LEU A 212 -11.32 -8.85 -15.15
N ILE A 213 -10.14 -8.51 -14.64
CA ILE A 213 -9.82 -8.64 -13.22
C ILE A 213 -9.15 -7.38 -12.69
N GLU A 214 -9.32 -7.12 -11.40
CA GLU A 214 -8.56 -6.12 -10.67
C GLU A 214 -7.22 -6.70 -10.21
N LYS A 215 -6.14 -5.97 -10.49
CA LYS A 215 -4.80 -6.19 -9.93
C LYS A 215 -4.55 -5.14 -8.85
N ARG A 216 -4.16 -5.61 -7.66
CA ARG A 216 -3.87 -4.74 -6.53
C ARG A 216 -2.37 -4.53 -6.42
N TYR A 217 -1.99 -3.31 -6.11
CA TYR A 217 -0.61 -2.93 -5.88
C TYR A 217 -0.46 -2.15 -4.59
N ARG A 218 0.62 -2.40 -3.87
CA ARG A 218 1.03 -1.67 -2.69
C ARG A 218 2.51 -1.33 -2.85
N GLU A 219 2.85 -0.05 -2.71
CA GLU A 219 4.22 0.45 -2.92
C GLU A 219 4.80 0.05 -4.30
N GLY A 220 3.94 0.07 -5.33
CA GLY A 220 4.31 -0.32 -6.70
C GLY A 220 4.53 -1.83 -6.91
N GLN A 221 4.37 -2.66 -5.87
CA GLN A 221 4.50 -4.11 -5.95
C GLN A 221 3.13 -4.78 -6.06
N PHE A 222 3.05 -5.83 -6.87
CA PHE A 222 1.82 -6.60 -7.03
C PHE A 222 1.46 -7.32 -5.74
N ALA A 223 0.29 -6.99 -5.19
CA ALA A 223 -0.26 -7.47 -3.93
C ALA A 223 -1.40 -8.49 -4.11
N GLY A 224 -1.53 -9.06 -5.32
CA GLY A 224 -2.53 -10.06 -5.64
C GLY A 224 -3.76 -9.52 -6.37
N TYR A 225 -4.76 -10.37 -6.55
CA TYR A 225 -5.95 -10.04 -7.32
C TYR A 225 -7.07 -9.47 -6.43
N GLY A 226 -7.75 -8.44 -6.93
CA GLY A 226 -8.98 -7.88 -6.37
C GLY A 226 -10.21 -8.61 -6.87
N LYS A 227 -11.23 -7.87 -7.31
CA LYS A 227 -12.46 -8.45 -7.86
C LYS A 227 -12.22 -9.01 -9.27
N LEU A 228 -12.79 -10.17 -9.54
CA LEU A 228 -12.97 -10.69 -10.89
C LEU A 228 -14.30 -10.13 -11.41
N LEU A 229 -14.21 -9.22 -12.39
CA LEU A 229 -15.34 -8.40 -12.84
C LEU A 229 -16.16 -9.09 -13.93
N ALA A 230 -15.48 -9.82 -14.82
CA ALA A 230 -16.09 -10.64 -15.85
C ALA A 230 -15.13 -11.77 -16.22
N ALA A 231 -15.68 -12.92 -16.61
CA ALA A 231 -14.93 -13.99 -17.24
C ALA A 231 -15.76 -14.61 -18.36
N GLU A 232 -15.05 -15.08 -19.37
CA GLU A 232 -15.56 -15.80 -20.53
C GLU A 232 -14.66 -17.01 -20.75
N PHE A 233 -15.29 -18.15 -21.02
CA PHE A 233 -14.61 -19.38 -21.40
C PHE A 233 -15.27 -19.92 -22.65
N VAL A 234 -14.47 -20.32 -23.63
CA VAL A 234 -14.92 -20.87 -24.91
C VAL A 234 -14.37 -22.28 -25.04
N ASN A 235 -15.26 -23.26 -24.97
CA ASN A 235 -14.98 -24.67 -25.26
C ASN A 235 -15.50 -24.97 -26.68
N ARG A 236 -14.81 -25.80 -27.46
CA ARG A 236 -15.14 -26.04 -28.88
C ARG A 236 -16.52 -26.66 -29.15
N ASP A 237 -17.24 -27.10 -28.13
CA ASP A 237 -18.54 -27.76 -28.26
C ASP A 237 -19.74 -26.83 -27.95
N GLU A 238 -19.52 -25.54 -27.66
CA GLU A 238 -20.53 -24.47 -27.49
C GLU A 238 -20.05 -23.10 -28.05
#